data_AF-A0AAD3T9Q0-F1
#
_entry.id   AF-A0AAD3T9Q0-F1
#
_cell.length_a   1.000
_cell.length_b   1.000
_cell.length_c   1.000
_cell.angle_alpha   90.00
_cell.angle_beta   90.00
_cell.angle_gamma   90.00
#
_symmetry.space_group_name_H-M   'P 1'
#
loop_
_entity.id
_entity.type
_entity.pdbx_description
1 polymer ?
#
loop_
_entity_poly.entity_id
_entity_poly.type
_entity_poly.pdbx_seq_one_letter_code
_entity_poly.pdbx_strand_id
1 'polypeptide(L)'
;MGSSLTIKCHHNPQKPSSPIHFFTLLCIFLLNVAAASKSDKSALMEFKNSVSDPFGVLWSWDSSNSDHCSWFGVSCGLNSRVVSLNITGGGNIRSFTCSKLDEFPLFGYGIRKNVWRVMGF
;
A
#
# COMPACT_ATOMS: atom_id res chain seq x y z
N MET A 1 51.66 -17.16 40.59
CA MET A 1 51.55 -16.99 39.12
C MET A 1 50.09 -16.77 38.78
N GLY A 2 49.71 -15.56 38.39
CA GLY A 2 48.35 -15.26 37.96
C GLY A 2 48.42 -14.18 36.88
N SER A 3 48.41 -14.61 35.62
CA SER A 3 48.45 -13.73 34.45
C SER A 3 47.10 -13.04 34.30
N SER A 4 47.07 -11.72 34.50
CA SER A 4 45.88 -10.90 34.23
C SER A 4 45.76 -10.68 32.72
N LEU A 5 44.71 -11.23 32.10
CA LEU A 5 44.36 -11.05 30.69
C LEU A 5 43.33 -9.93 30.57
N THR A 6 43.75 -8.77 30.07
CA THR A 6 42.83 -7.69 29.72
C THR A 6 42.29 -7.91 28.31
N ILE A 7 40.98 -8.20 28.17
CA ILE A 7 40.28 -8.24 26.88
C ILE A 7 40.10 -6.78 26.41
N LYS A 8 40.77 -6.40 25.32
CA LYS A 8 40.65 -5.08 24.71
C LYS A 8 39.60 -5.16 23.59
N CYS A 9 38.43 -4.56 23.80
CA CYS A 9 37.42 -4.43 22.75
C CYS A 9 37.98 -3.60 21.59
N HIS A 10 38.20 -4.24 20.44
CA HIS A 10 38.57 -3.56 19.21
C HIS A 10 37.29 -2.91 18.65
N HIS A 11 37.02 -1.67 19.06
CA HIS A 11 35.95 -0.90 18.48
C HIS A 11 36.36 -0.55 17.04
N ASN A 12 35.80 -1.26 16.05
CA ASN A 12 35.99 -0.90 14.65
C ASN A 12 35.29 0.44 14.41
N PRO A 13 36.01 1.54 14.13
CA PRO A 13 35.36 2.81 13.84
C PRO A 13 34.61 2.65 12.52
N GLN A 14 33.28 2.73 12.57
CA GLN A 14 32.45 2.85 11.38
C GLN A 14 32.91 4.10 10.63
N LYS A 15 33.56 3.90 9.49
CA LYS A 15 34.06 4.96 8.64
C LYS A 15 32.87 5.85 8.25
N PRO A 16 32.94 7.17 8.39
CA PRO A 16 31.85 8.04 7.97
C PRO A 16 31.58 7.80 6.48
N SER A 17 30.36 7.36 6.16
CA SER A 17 29.93 7.15 4.79
C SER A 17 30.08 8.46 4.02
N SER A 18 30.80 8.41 2.90
CA SER A 18 31.08 9.59 2.06
C SER A 18 29.78 10.32 1.71
N PRO A 19 29.74 11.66 1.77
CA PRO A 19 28.55 12.44 1.44
C PRO A 19 28.06 12.14 0.02
N ILE A 20 28.97 11.78 -0.90
CA ILE A 20 28.66 11.40 -2.29
C ILE A 20 27.69 10.22 -2.33
N HIS A 21 27.88 9.23 -1.45
CA HIS A 21 27.05 8.03 -1.42
C HIS A 21 25.64 8.31 -0.89
N PHE A 22 25.52 9.30 0.01
CA PHE A 22 24.24 9.78 0.49
C PHE A 22 23.50 10.56 -0.60
N PHE A 23 24.19 11.45 -1.32
CA PHE A 23 23.63 12.20 -2.44
C PHE A 23 23.18 11.31 -3.59
N THR A 24 23.93 10.25 -3.93
CA THR A 24 23.53 9.30 -4.98
C THR A 24 22.30 8.50 -4.57
N LEU A 25 22.25 7.98 -3.35
CA LEU A 25 21.07 7.28 -2.83
C LEU A 25 19.83 8.18 -2.79
N LEU A 26 20.00 9.42 -2.34
CA LEU A 26 18.93 10.42 -2.33
C LEU A 26 18.43 10.71 -3.75
N CYS A 27 19.34 10.88 -4.71
CA CYS A 27 18.98 11.14 -6.10
C CYS A 27 18.22 9.96 -6.72
N ILE A 28 18.69 8.72 -6.49
CA ILE A 28 18.01 7.50 -6.93
C ILE A 28 16.61 7.43 -6.31
N PHE A 29 16.48 7.71 -5.02
CA PHE A 29 15.19 7.71 -4.33
C PHE A 29 14.22 8.73 -4.95
N LEU A 30 14.67 9.95 -5.20
CA LEU A 30 13.85 11.02 -5.82
C LEU A 30 13.42 10.66 -7.25
N LEU A 31 14.30 10.05 -8.05
CA LEU A 31 13.99 9.59 -9.40
C LEU A 31 12.91 8.49 -9.39
N ASN A 32 12.99 7.55 -8.45
CA ASN A 32 11.98 6.51 -8.28
C ASN A 32 10.62 7.08 -7.86
N VAL A 33 10.60 8.05 -6.93
CA VAL A 33 9.37 8.73 -6.51
C VAL A 33 8.71 9.49 -7.66
N ALA A 34 9.50 10.19 -8.48
CA ALA A 34 8.98 10.91 -9.64
C ALA A 34 8.35 9.95 -10.68
N ALA A 35 9.01 8.82 -10.95
CA ALA A 35 8.51 7.78 -11.84
C ALA A 35 7.27 7.05 -11.28
N ALA A 36 7.08 7.04 -9.96
CA ALA A 36 5.96 6.38 -9.30
C ALA A 36 4.68 7.22 -9.22
N SER A 37 4.61 8.37 -9.91
CA SER A 37 3.38 9.16 -10.04
C SER A 37 2.35 8.45 -10.95
N LYS A 38 1.80 7.33 -10.45
CA LYS A 38 0.73 6.60 -11.13
C LYS A 38 -0.50 7.49 -11.20
N SER A 39 -1.07 7.60 -12.40
CA SER A 39 -2.37 8.22 -12.59
C SER A 39 -3.45 7.40 -11.89
N ASP A 40 -4.53 8.04 -11.46
CA ASP A 40 -5.65 7.34 -10.80
C ASP A 40 -6.21 6.24 -11.70
N LYS A 41 -6.30 6.49 -13.00
CA LYS A 41 -6.66 5.50 -14.01
C LYS A 41 -5.77 4.24 -13.93
N SER A 42 -4.44 4.42 -13.87
CA SER A 42 -3.52 3.28 -13.77
C SER A 42 -3.73 2.51 -12.46
N ALA A 43 -3.92 3.20 -11.34
CA ALA A 43 -4.20 2.56 -10.06
C ALA A 43 -5.53 1.78 -10.08
N LEU A 44 -6.58 2.31 -10.72
CA LEU A 44 -7.86 1.62 -10.87
C LEU A 44 -7.78 0.38 -11.77
N MET A 45 -6.96 0.41 -12.82
CA MET A 45 -6.73 -0.77 -13.66
C MET A 45 -5.95 -1.86 -12.93
N GLU A 46 -4.94 -1.49 -12.15
CA GLU A 46 -4.24 -2.44 -11.26
C GLU A 46 -5.20 -3.05 -10.24
N PHE A 47 -6.08 -2.23 -9.65
CA PHE A 47 -7.13 -2.70 -8.77
C PHE A 47 -8.04 -3.73 -9.46
N LYS A 48 -8.56 -3.41 -10.65
CA LYS A 48 -9.40 -4.33 -11.44
C LYS A 48 -8.70 -5.67 -11.70
N ASN A 49 -7.41 -5.65 -12.03
CA ASN A 49 -6.64 -6.87 -12.29
C ASN A 49 -6.34 -7.67 -11.01
N SER A 50 -6.33 -7.02 -9.85
CA SER A 50 -6.06 -7.67 -8.57
C SER A 50 -7.29 -8.35 -7.94
N VAL A 51 -8.51 -8.00 -8.39
CA VAL A 51 -9.75 -8.52 -7.83
C VAL A 51 -10.40 -9.55 -8.75
N SER A 52 -10.92 -10.63 -8.18
CA SER A 52 -11.74 -11.58 -8.93
C SER A 52 -13.15 -11.02 -9.04
N ASP A 53 -13.58 -10.69 -10.27
CA ASP A 53 -14.90 -10.11 -10.57
C ASP A 53 -15.77 -11.12 -11.35
N PRO A 54 -16.28 -12.18 -10.69
CA PRO A 54 -17.08 -13.21 -11.37
C PRO A 54 -18.44 -12.71 -11.85
N PHE A 55 -18.91 -11.57 -11.34
CA PHE A 55 -20.21 -10.98 -11.69
C PHE A 55 -20.10 -9.80 -12.66
N GLY A 56 -18.88 -9.42 -13.07
CA GLY A 56 -18.66 -8.34 -14.02
C GLY A 56 -19.07 -6.96 -13.51
N VAL A 57 -18.98 -6.71 -12.19
CA VAL A 57 -19.33 -5.41 -11.60
C VAL A 57 -18.43 -4.29 -12.14
N LEU A 58 -17.18 -4.61 -12.48
CA LEU A 58 -16.18 -3.68 -13.02
C LEU A 58 -16.15 -3.63 -14.55
N TRP A 59 -17.26 -4.00 -15.21
CA TRP A 59 -17.34 -4.04 -16.68
C TRP A 59 -17.00 -2.70 -17.34
N SER A 60 -17.43 -1.59 -16.74
CA SER A 60 -17.23 -0.22 -17.26
C SER A 60 -15.81 0.31 -17.10
N TRP A 61 -14.97 -0.38 -16.32
CA TRP A 61 -13.58 0.02 -16.07
C TRP A 61 -12.70 -0.42 -17.25
N ASP A 62 -12.69 0.39 -18.31
CA ASP A 62 -12.00 0.09 -19.56
C ASP A 62 -10.78 0.99 -19.76
N SER A 63 -9.62 0.38 -20.01
CA SER A 63 -8.37 1.10 -20.32
C SER A 63 -8.47 2.01 -21.55
N SER A 64 -9.38 1.71 -22.48
CA SER A 64 -9.62 2.48 -23.71
C SER A 64 -10.38 3.77 -23.43
N ASN A 65 -11.18 3.82 -22.36
CA ASN A 65 -11.90 5.03 -21.96
C ASN A 65 -10.94 5.98 -21.22
N SER A 66 -10.81 7.23 -21.67
CA SER A 66 -9.98 8.25 -21.03
C SER A 66 -10.53 8.70 -19.68
N ASP A 67 -11.85 8.63 -19.50
CA ASP A 67 -12.55 9.32 -18.44
C ASP A 67 -12.91 8.33 -17.32
N HIS A 68 -11.93 8.00 -16.47
CA HIS A 68 -12.11 7.05 -15.36
C HIS A 68 -13.17 7.46 -14.34
N CYS A 69 -13.53 8.74 -14.29
CA CYS A 69 -14.62 9.25 -13.44
C CYS A 69 -16.01 8.81 -13.89
N SER A 70 -16.16 8.37 -15.14
CA SER A 70 -17.43 7.83 -15.68
C SER A 70 -17.65 6.36 -15.33
N TRP A 71 -16.63 5.71 -14.77
CA TRP A 71 -16.70 4.29 -14.45
C TRP A 71 -17.66 4.01 -13.29
N PHE A 72 -18.31 2.86 -13.36
CA PHE A 72 -19.27 2.43 -12.35
C PHE A 72 -18.61 2.43 -10.96
N GLY A 73 -19.28 3.09 -10.02
CA GLY A 73 -18.81 3.18 -8.63
C GLY A 73 -17.66 4.15 -8.41
N VAL A 74 -17.08 4.78 -9.43
CA VAL A 74 -16.02 5.77 -9.26
C VAL A 74 -16.63 7.14 -9.00
N SER A 75 -16.13 7.85 -7.99
CA SER A 75 -16.46 9.26 -7.78
C SER A 75 -15.18 10.08 -7.77
N CYS A 76 -15.16 11.14 -8.58
CA CYS A 76 -14.06 12.06 -8.67
C CYS A 76 -14.39 13.39 -7.98
N GLY A 77 -13.37 13.98 -7.36
CA GLY A 77 -13.38 15.36 -6.89
C GLY A 77 -12.83 16.31 -7.96
N LEU A 78 -12.28 17.43 -7.50
CA LEU A 78 -11.62 18.41 -8.36
C LEU A 78 -10.43 17.77 -9.10
N ASN A 79 -10.18 18.24 -10.32
CA ASN A 79 -9.08 17.79 -11.18
C ASN A 79 -9.13 16.29 -11.56
N SER A 80 -10.33 15.70 -11.63
CA SER A 80 -10.54 14.28 -11.95
C SER A 80 -9.84 13.31 -11.00
N ARG A 81 -9.52 13.78 -9.78
CA ARG A 81 -8.93 12.95 -8.72
C ARG A 81 -9.99 12.02 -8.16
N VAL A 82 -9.72 10.72 -8.11
CA VAL A 82 -10.65 9.76 -7.48
C VAL A 82 -10.68 10.00 -5.97
N VAL A 83 -11.88 10.26 -5.42
CA VAL A 83 -12.08 10.51 -3.99
C VAL A 83 -12.84 9.39 -3.29
N SER A 84 -13.60 8.59 -4.03
CA SER A 84 -14.28 7.41 -3.48
C SER A 84 -14.57 6.35 -4.54
N LEU A 85 -14.61 5.10 -4.09
CA LEU A 85 -15.04 3.92 -4.86
C LEU A 85 -16.19 3.24 -4.14
N ASN A 86 -17.30 3.04 -4.83
CA ASN A 86 -18.49 2.36 -4.35
C ASN A 86 -18.79 1.14 -5.22
N ILE A 87 -18.24 -0.01 -4.84
CA ILE A 87 -18.39 -1.28 -5.55
C ILE A 87 -19.14 -2.21 -4.60
N THR A 88 -20.43 -2.43 -4.86
CA THR A 88 -21.26 -3.34 -4.04
C THR A 88 -21.31 -4.70 -4.70
N GLY A 89 -20.74 -5.72 -4.05
CA GLY A 89 -20.84 -7.11 -4.49
C GLY A 89 -22.20 -7.72 -4.14
N GLY A 90 -22.85 -8.37 -5.11
CA GLY A 90 -24.12 -9.10 -4.92
C GLY A 90 -23.97 -10.43 -4.18
N GLY A 91 -23.25 -10.46 -3.06
CA GLY A 91 -23.09 -11.66 -2.25
C GLY A 91 -24.41 -12.03 -1.56
N ASN A 92 -24.87 -13.28 -1.75
CA ASN A 92 -25.95 -13.83 -0.93
C ASN A 92 -25.40 -14.00 0.49
N ILE A 93 -25.85 -13.16 1.43
CA ILE A 93 -25.44 -13.22 2.83
C ILE A 93 -26.10 -14.45 3.48
N ARG A 94 -25.61 -15.66 3.17
CA ARG A 94 -25.90 -16.86 3.95
C ARG A 94 -24.82 -17.01 5.00
N SER A 95 -25.15 -16.58 6.21
CA SER A 95 -24.46 -16.92 7.46
C SER A 95 -22.94 -16.68 7.43
N PHE A 96 -22.52 -15.43 7.64
CA PHE A 96 -21.13 -15.14 8.01
C PHE A 96 -20.89 -15.65 9.44
N THR A 97 -20.16 -16.77 9.59
CA THR A 97 -19.51 -17.10 10.85
C THR A 97 -18.18 -16.34 10.95
N CYS A 98 -17.80 -15.96 12.17
CA CYS A 98 -16.60 -15.15 12.47
C CYS A 98 -15.28 -15.72 11.90
N SER A 99 -15.27 -16.99 11.50
CA SER A 99 -14.14 -17.69 10.87
C SER A 99 -13.98 -17.46 9.36
N LYS A 100 -14.84 -16.65 8.71
CA LYS A 100 -14.71 -16.30 7.28
C LYS A 100 -14.50 -14.79 7.00
N LEU A 101 -14.15 -14.01 8.02
CA LEU A 101 -13.87 -12.58 7.87
C LEU A 101 -12.41 -12.26 7.46
N ASP A 102 -11.53 -13.25 7.41
CA ASP A 102 -10.11 -13.05 7.12
C ASP A 102 -9.77 -13.10 5.62
N GLU A 103 -10.75 -13.37 4.74
CA GLU A 103 -10.49 -13.68 3.32
C GLU A 103 -11.23 -12.79 2.29
N PHE A 104 -11.73 -11.62 2.67
CA PHE A 104 -12.02 -10.59 1.66
C PHE A 104 -11.48 -9.22 2.06
N PRO A 105 -10.63 -8.61 1.21
CA PRO A 105 -10.33 -7.19 1.29
C PRO A 105 -11.58 -6.45 0.82
N LEU A 106 -11.97 -5.41 1.56
CA LEU A 106 -13.05 -4.47 1.25
C LEU A 106 -14.48 -4.84 1.69
N PHE A 107 -14.67 -5.09 2.99
CA PHE A 107 -15.94 -4.73 3.64
C PHE A 107 -15.68 -3.92 4.90
N GLY A 108 -16.35 -2.77 4.97
CA GLY A 108 -16.03 -1.67 5.85
C GLY A 108 -16.46 -1.86 7.29
N TYR A 109 -15.57 -1.48 8.20
CA TYR A 109 -15.82 -0.51 9.26
C TYR A 109 -14.46 0.03 9.67
N GLY A 110 -14.32 1.34 9.84
CA GLY A 110 -13.03 1.98 10.14
C GLY A 110 -12.41 1.43 11.42
N ILE A 111 -11.46 0.50 11.30
CA ILE A 111 -10.66 0.06 12.43
C ILE A 111 -9.54 1.09 12.61
N ARG A 112 -9.75 2.06 13.49
CA ARG A 112 -8.63 2.79 14.12
C ARG A 112 -7.90 1.79 15.03
N LYS A 113 -6.96 1.02 14.47
CA LYS A 113 -5.97 0.33 15.31
C LYS A 113 -4.98 1.39 15.77
N ASN A 114 -5.17 1.86 17.00
CA ASN A 114 -4.15 2.65 17.67
C ASN A 114 -2.94 1.73 17.87
N VAL A 115 -1.79 2.10 17.31
CA VAL A 115 -0.53 1.34 17.32
C VAL A 115 -0.04 1.02 18.75
N TRP A 116 -0.56 1.70 19.77
CA TRP A 116 -0.15 1.55 21.17
C TRP A 116 -0.62 0.26 21.86
N ARG A 117 -1.53 -0.54 21.28
CA ARG A 117 -1.98 -1.80 21.92
C ARG A 117 -1.12 -3.02 21.57
N VAL A 118 -0.19 -2.91 20.62
CA VAL A 118 0.69 -4.04 20.22
C VAL A 118 1.99 -4.10 21.02
N MET A 119 2.30 -3.05 21.80
CA MET A 119 3.42 -3.02 22.74
C MET A 119 2.82 -2.98 24.14
N GLY A 120 2.50 -4.15 24.68
CA GLY A 120 2.04 -4.29 26.06
C GLY A 120 3.06 -3.71 27.04
N PHE A 121 2.62 -2.76 27.86
CA PHE A 121 3.04 -2.71 29.25
C PHE A 121 2.36 -3.87 30.00
#